data_AF-A0A935BN66-F1
#
_entry.id   AF-A0A935BN66-F1
#
_cell.length_a   1.000
_cell.length_b   1.000
_cell.length_c   1.000
_cell.angle_alpha   90.00
_cell.angle_beta   90.00
_cell.angle_gamma   90.00
#
_symmetry.space_group_name_H-M   'P 1'
#
loop_
_entity.id
_entity.type
_entity.pdbx_description
1 polymer ?
#
loop_
_entity_poly.entity_id
_entity_poly.type
_entity_poly.pdbx_seq_one_letter_code
_entity_poly.pdbx_strand_id
1 'polypeptide(L)'
;MAIRREREPPRQLQPFYGYNFKVLFRQGPSPGGKFNYIINGNMIAGFALVAYPATWGNSGIMTFIVNQEGRVYEKNLGPGRKAIAEAMTEYNPDVSWSLVALD
;
A
#
# COMPACT_ATOMS: atom_id res chain seq x y z
N MET A 1 15.33 17.04 -32.01
CA MET A 1 15.03 17.55 -30.65
C MET A 1 14.37 16.44 -29.86
N ALA A 2 15.05 15.86 -28.87
CA ALA A 2 14.47 14.85 -28.00
C ALA A 2 14.06 15.51 -26.69
N ILE A 3 12.75 15.54 -26.40
CA ILE A 3 12.23 15.98 -25.10
C ILE A 3 12.63 14.88 -24.10
N ARG A 4 13.72 15.11 -23.36
CA ARG A 4 13.99 14.35 -22.14
C ARG A 4 12.80 14.59 -21.21
N ARG A 5 11.95 13.58 -21.00
CA ARG A 5 11.03 13.59 -19.86
C ARG A 5 11.90 13.60 -18.61
N GLU A 6 12.11 14.77 -18.04
CA GLU A 6 12.60 14.87 -16.66
C GLU A 6 11.66 14.01 -15.82
N ARG A 7 12.20 12.97 -15.18
CA ARG A 7 11.45 12.21 -14.20
C ARG A 7 11.12 13.20 -13.10
N GLU A 8 9.83 13.50 -12.93
CA GLU A 8 9.37 14.25 -11.76
C GLU A 8 10.04 13.62 -10.51
N PRO A 9 10.60 14.45 -9.60
CA PRO A 9 11.07 13.93 -8.33
C PRO A 9 9.93 13.13 -7.67
N PRO A 10 10.20 12.05 -6.93
CA PRO A 10 9.16 11.27 -6.29
C PRO A 10 8.23 12.21 -5.55
N ARG A 11 6.94 12.22 -5.89
CA ARG A 11 5.96 13.02 -5.14
C ARG A 11 6.11 12.63 -3.68
N GLN A 12 6.51 13.60 -2.86
CA GLN A 12 6.48 13.43 -1.43
C GLN A 12 5.04 13.11 -1.05
N LEU A 13 4.82 12.00 -0.35
CA LEU A 13 3.49 11.61 0.08
C LEU A 13 2.93 12.75 0.94
N GLN A 14 1.89 13.41 0.45
CA GLN A 14 1.14 14.37 1.24
C GLN A 14 0.11 13.57 2.03
N PRO A 15 0.18 13.56 3.37
CA PRO A 15 -0.78 12.82 4.17
C PRO A 15 -2.20 13.27 3.90
N PHE A 16 -3.11 12.31 3.70
CA PHE A 16 -4.54 12.55 3.62
C PHE A 16 -5.16 12.11 4.95
N TYR A 17 -5.82 13.04 5.65
CA TYR A 17 -6.31 12.85 7.02
C TYR A 17 -5.28 12.21 7.98
N GLY A 18 -4.01 12.61 7.87
CA GLY A 18 -2.93 12.13 8.73
C GLY A 18 -2.35 10.75 8.33
N TYR A 19 -2.72 10.21 7.18
CA TYR A 19 -2.18 8.95 6.65
C TYR A 19 -1.46 9.14 5.32
N ASN A 20 -0.31 8.49 5.18
CA ASN A 20 0.36 8.31 3.91
C ASN A 20 -0.22 7.09 3.20
N PHE A 21 -0.36 7.19 1.88
CA PHE A 21 -0.91 6.13 1.04
C PHE A 21 0.12 5.72 -0.01
N LYS A 22 0.24 4.42 -0.25
CA LYS A 22 1.09 3.89 -1.30
C LYS A 22 0.37 2.79 -2.07
N VAL A 23 0.43 2.89 -3.40
CA VAL A 23 -0.06 1.86 -4.30
C VAL A 23 0.92 0.69 -4.32
N LEU A 24 0.37 -0.52 -4.20
CA LEU A 24 1.07 -1.78 -4.40
C LEU A 24 0.65 -2.33 -5.76
N PHE A 25 1.62 -2.74 -6.58
CA PHE A 25 1.39 -3.09 -7.97
C PHE A 25 1.31 -4.60 -8.22
N ARG A 26 1.34 -5.42 -7.16
CA ARG A 26 1.43 -6.88 -7.27
C ARG A 26 0.58 -7.56 -6.22
N GLN A 27 0.05 -8.72 -6.58
CA GLN A 27 -0.47 -9.71 -5.67
C GLN A 27 0.68 -10.63 -5.22
N GLY A 28 0.84 -10.79 -3.90
CA GLY A 28 1.74 -11.79 -3.31
C GLY A 28 1.19 -13.22 -3.43
N PRO A 29 1.74 -14.20 -2.69
CA PRO A 29 1.18 -15.54 -2.62
C PRO A 29 -0.33 -15.53 -2.34
N SER A 30 -1.10 -16.22 -3.16
CA SER A 30 -2.55 -16.37 -3.03
C SER A 30 -2.98 -17.70 -3.66
N PRO A 31 -4.21 -18.19 -3.45
CA PRO A 31 -4.72 -19.38 -4.15
C PRO A 31 -4.63 -19.27 -5.68
N GLY A 32 -4.77 -18.06 -6.23
CA GLY A 32 -4.62 -17.78 -7.67
C GLY A 32 -3.17 -17.58 -8.14
N GLY A 33 -2.19 -17.74 -7.23
CA GLY A 33 -0.77 -17.47 -7.49
C GLY A 33 -0.40 -16.00 -7.35
N LYS A 34 0.89 -15.70 -7.57
CA LYS A 34 1.42 -14.32 -7.62
C LYS A 34 1.15 -13.72 -8.99
N PHE A 35 0.79 -12.44 -9.05
CA PHE A 35 0.64 -11.74 -10.34
C PHE A 35 0.87 -10.24 -10.22
N ASN A 36 1.18 -9.62 -11.36
CA ASN A 36 1.33 -8.17 -11.48
C ASN A 36 -0.02 -7.55 -11.86
N TYR A 37 -0.38 -6.42 -11.24
CA TYR A 37 -1.60 -5.69 -11.56
C TYR A 37 -1.48 -4.89 -12.86
N ILE A 38 -0.24 -4.61 -13.30
CA ILE A 38 0.03 -3.87 -14.54
C ILE A 38 0.09 -4.80 -15.75
N ILE A 39 -0.79 -4.58 -16.72
CA ILE A 39 -0.83 -5.24 -18.03
C ILE A 39 -0.75 -4.15 -19.10
N ASN A 40 0.21 -4.25 -20.03
CA ASN A 40 0.42 -3.26 -21.09
C ASN A 40 0.56 -1.81 -20.57
N GLY A 41 1.18 -1.64 -19.40
CA GLY A 41 1.36 -0.33 -18.77
C GLY A 41 0.13 0.21 -18.03
N ASN A 42 -0.98 -0.54 -18.00
CA ASN A 42 -2.23 -0.15 -17.36
C ASN A 42 -2.53 -1.04 -16.16
N MET A 43 -3.09 -0.48 -15.10
CA MET A 43 -3.48 -1.21 -13.89
C MET A 43 -4.83 -1.90 -14.10
N ILE A 44 -4.81 -3.08 -14.71
CA ILE A 44 -6.01 -3.82 -15.18
C ILE A 44 -6.29 -5.04 -14.31
N ALA A 45 -5.25 -5.75 -13.87
CA ALA A 45 -5.40 -7.04 -13.18
C ALA A 45 -5.80 -6.91 -11.70
N GLY A 46 -5.90 -5.69 -11.17
CA GLY A 46 -6.26 -5.42 -9.79
C GLY A 46 -5.58 -4.16 -9.27
N PHE A 47 -5.66 -3.95 -7.96
CA PHE A 47 -4.95 -2.88 -7.27
C PHE A 47 -4.86 -3.21 -5.79
N ALA A 48 -3.88 -2.65 -5.11
CA ALA A 48 -3.87 -2.63 -3.66
C ALA A 48 -3.22 -1.35 -3.12
N LEU A 49 -3.57 -1.03 -1.88
CA LEU A 49 -3.10 0.14 -1.18
C LEU A 49 -2.63 -0.27 0.21
N VAL A 50 -1.55 0.35 0.66
CA VAL A 50 -1.16 0.39 2.07
C VAL A 50 -1.28 1.83 2.58
N ALA A 51 -1.91 2.00 3.74
CA ALA A 51 -2.04 3.27 4.42
C ALA A 51 -1.34 3.20 5.78
N TYR A 52 -0.49 4.18 6.09
CA TYR A 52 0.25 4.23 7.36
C TYR A 52 0.25 5.66 7.94
N PRO A 53 0.24 5.81 9.29
CA PRO A 53 0.14 7.11 9.92
C PRO A 53 1.36 7.96 9.55
N ALA A 54 1.13 9.21 9.16
CA ALA A 54 2.18 10.19 8.90
C ALA A 54 3.04 10.45 10.14
N THR A 55 2.41 10.57 11.31
CA THR A 55 3.09 10.73 12.60
C THR A 55 2.57 9.66 13.57
N TRP A 56 3.48 8.83 14.09
CA TRP A 56 3.08 7.68 14.90
C TRP A 56 2.54 8.13 16.25
N GLY A 57 1.49 7.47 16.73
CA GLY A 57 0.90 7.79 18.03
C GLY A 57 0.18 9.14 18.08
N ASN A 58 0.28 9.96 17.02
CA ASN A 58 -0.45 11.21 16.88
C ASN A 58 -1.57 11.06 15.85
N SER A 59 -1.25 10.73 14.60
CA SER A 59 -2.26 10.51 13.56
C SER A 59 -2.80 9.08 13.54
N GLY A 60 -2.18 8.17 14.29
CA GLY A 60 -2.60 6.78 14.46
C GLY A 60 -1.44 5.85 14.79
N ILE A 61 -1.78 4.60 15.10
CA ILE A 61 -0.79 3.52 15.33
C ILE A 61 -0.92 2.36 14.34
N MET A 62 -2.09 2.19 13.73
CA MET A 62 -2.37 1.09 12.81
C MET A 62 -1.92 1.41 11.39
N THR A 63 -1.36 0.42 10.71
CA THR A 63 -1.19 0.38 9.26
C THR A 63 -2.32 -0.44 8.68
N PHE A 64 -2.91 0.02 7.58
CA PHE A 64 -4.00 -0.65 6.87
C PHE A 64 -3.54 -1.12 5.50
N ILE A 65 -4.10 -2.24 5.03
CA ILE A 65 -3.87 -2.75 3.68
C ILE A 65 -5.19 -3.27 3.10
N VAL A 66 -5.44 -2.99 1.82
CA VAL A 66 -6.67 -3.37 1.12
C VAL A 66 -6.38 -3.64 -0.37
N ASN A 67 -7.11 -4.57 -0.98
CA ASN A 67 -7.10 -4.81 -2.42
C ASN A 67 -8.52 -4.64 -3.02
N GLN A 68 -8.70 -4.99 -4.29
CA GLN A 68 -9.99 -4.90 -4.98
C GLN A 68 -11.16 -5.68 -4.36
N GLU A 69 -10.91 -6.61 -3.42
CA GLU A 69 -11.97 -7.35 -2.72
C GLU A 69 -12.62 -6.50 -1.60
N GLY A 70 -12.07 -5.32 -1.31
CA GLY A 70 -12.63 -4.39 -0.32
C GLY A 70 -12.43 -4.79 1.13
N ARG A 71 -11.75 -5.91 1.40
CA ARG A 71 -11.41 -6.36 2.75
C ARG A 71 -10.23 -5.54 3.27
N VAL A 72 -10.47 -4.75 4.32
CA VAL A 72 -9.43 -3.95 4.98
C VAL A 72 -8.81 -4.78 6.10
N TYR A 73 -7.49 -4.90 6.06
CA TYR A 73 -6.72 -5.52 7.12
C TYR A 73 -5.89 -4.46 7.85
N GLU A 74 -5.68 -4.62 9.15
CA GLU A 74 -4.86 -3.75 9.97
C GLU A 74 -3.75 -4.51 10.71
N LYS A 75 -2.63 -3.81 10.93
CA LYS A 75 -1.51 -4.29 11.73
C LYS A 75 -0.74 -3.13 12.34
N ASN A 76 -0.39 -3.24 13.61
CA ASN A 76 0.58 -2.34 14.22
C ASN A 76 2.00 -2.75 13.83
N LEU A 77 2.61 -1.98 12.92
CA LEU A 77 4.00 -2.18 12.49
C LEU A 77 5.02 -1.40 13.36
N GLY A 78 4.56 -0.74 14.43
CA GLY A 78 5.38 -0.01 15.39
C GLY A 78 6.00 1.29 14.86
N PRO A 79 7.02 1.81 15.56
CA PRO A 79 7.71 3.06 15.18
C PRO A 79 8.33 3.01 13.77
N GLY A 80 8.81 1.83 13.34
CA GLY A 80 9.48 1.60 12.04
C GLY A 80 8.54 1.48 10.83
N ARG A 81 7.22 1.60 11.01
CA ARG A 81 6.22 1.34 9.96
C ARG A 81 6.44 2.10 8.66
N LYS A 82 6.98 3.33 8.69
CA LYS A 82 7.22 4.14 7.49
C LYS A 82 8.16 3.41 6.53
N ALA A 83 9.32 2.97 7.03
CA ALA A 83 10.28 2.22 6.22
C ALA A 83 9.71 0.89 5.74
N ILE A 84 8.94 0.20 6.59
CA ILE A 84 8.30 -1.08 6.24
C ILE A 84 7.28 -0.87 5.11
N ALA A 85 6.35 0.07 5.25
CA ALA A 85 5.32 0.36 4.24
C ALA A 85 5.93 0.89 2.93
N GLU A 86 6.95 1.73 3.01
CA GLU A 86 7.70 2.22 1.84
C GLU A 86 8.50 1.12 1.14
N ALA A 87 8.85 0.02 1.84
CA ALA A 87 9.48 -1.15 1.25
C ALA A 87 8.47 -2.17 0.67
N MET A 88 7.19 -2.13 1.05
CA MET A 88 6.18 -3.08 0.55
C MET A 88 6.00 -2.96 -0.98
N THR A 89 6.00 -4.08 -1.69
CA THR A 89 5.82 -4.10 -3.15
C THR A 89 4.62 -4.91 -3.63
N GLU A 90 4.04 -5.71 -2.73
CA GLU A 90 2.95 -6.64 -3.01
C GLU A 90 1.90 -6.61 -1.90
N TYR A 91 0.65 -6.85 -2.28
CA TYR A 91 -0.42 -7.17 -1.35
C TYR A 91 -0.28 -8.61 -0.87
N ASN A 92 0.07 -8.77 0.40
CA ASN A 92 0.29 -10.07 1.03
C ASN A 92 0.03 -9.98 2.55
N PRO A 93 -1.22 -9.72 2.98
CA PRO A 93 -1.55 -9.82 4.40
C PRO A 93 -1.43 -11.28 4.84
N ASP A 94 -0.44 -11.55 5.69
CA ASP A 94 -0.28 -12.84 6.36
C ASP A 94 -1.19 -12.96 7.61
N VAL A 95 -1.08 -14.08 8.32
CA VAL A 95 -1.90 -14.41 9.50
C VAL A 95 -1.76 -13.43 10.68
N SER A 96 -0.73 -12.58 10.68
CA SER A 96 -0.54 -11.55 11.72
C SER A 96 -1.27 -10.24 11.44
N TRP A 97 -1.98 -10.15 10.31
CA TRP A 97 -2.90 -9.05 10.01
C TRP A 97 -4.31 -9.39 10.49
N SER A 98 -4.98 -8.39 11.07
CA SER A 98 -6.35 -8.52 11.56
C SER A 98 -7.31 -7.95 10.53
N LEU A 99 -8.41 -8.64 10.24
CA LEU A 99 -9.50 -8.07 9.45
C LEU A 99 -10.19 -6.97 10.27
N VAL A 100 -10.35 -5.78 9.69
CA VAL A 100 -11.11 -4.70 10.31
C VAL A 100 -12.59 -5.09 10.30
N ALA A 101 -13.20 -5.20 11.48
CA ALA A 101 -14.65 -5.34 11.60
C ALA A 101 -15.29 -3.98 11.31
N LEU A 102 -16.24 -3.96 10.37
CA LEU A 102 -17.15 -2.83 10.25
C LEU A 102 -18.29 -3.08 11.24
N ASP A 103 -18.42 -2.20 12.21
CA ASP A 103 -19.53 -2.11 13.15
C ASP A 103 -20.81 -1.57 12.51
#